data_AF-A0A6V8Q0K2-F1
#
_entry.id   AF-A0A6V8Q0K2-F1
#
_cell.length_a   1.000
_cell.length_b   1.000
_cell.length_c   1.000
_cell.angle_alpha   90.00
_cell.angle_beta   90.00
_cell.angle_gamma   90.00
#
_symmetry.space_group_name_H-M   'P 1'
#
loop_
_entity.id
_entity.type
_entity.pdbx_description
1 polymer ?
#
loop_
_entity_poly.entity_id
_entity_poly.type
_entity_poly.pdbx_seq_one_letter_code
_entity_poly.pdbx_strand_id
1 'polypeptide(L)'
;IKETGLTKYINAINLGEIIYSTKGEFGDQKKLEVRAHTERLNFAILPVPNELIFQAAEYKAQYSISYADSFALASAMVQDVNNLQKLLLKVRKVPSAFPQRPEIQGNQYGVKRHGGQASPS
;
A
#
# COMPACT_ATOMS: atom_id res chain seq x y z
N ILE A 1 -8.99 -4.11 28.33
CA ILE A 1 -8.46 -3.15 27.33
C ILE A 1 -9.60 -2.91 26.35
N LYS A 2 -10.09 -1.67 26.21
CA LYS A 2 -11.20 -1.37 25.29
C LYS A 2 -10.76 -1.72 23.86
N GLU A 3 -11.60 -2.46 23.15
CA GLU A 3 -11.44 -2.72 21.72
C GLU A 3 -11.69 -1.40 20.99
N THR A 4 -10.62 -0.64 20.73
CA THR A 4 -10.68 0.35 19.67
C THR A 4 -10.76 -0.48 18.39
N GLY A 5 -11.72 -0.23 17.49
CA GLY A 5 -11.86 -0.95 16.22
C GLY A 5 -10.69 -0.74 15.24
N LEU A 6 -9.50 -0.39 15.75
CA LEU A 6 -8.29 -0.07 15.04
C LEU A 6 -7.41 -1.31 14.96
N THR A 7 -6.95 -1.62 13.74
CA THR A 7 -5.95 -2.67 13.54
C THR A 7 -4.63 -2.22 14.15
N LYS A 8 -4.05 -3.09 14.98
CA LYS A 8 -2.72 -2.91 15.57
C LYS A 8 -1.70 -3.64 14.72
N TYR A 9 -0.56 -3.00 14.45
CA TYR A 9 0.49 -3.55 13.62
C TYR A 9 1.80 -3.62 14.38
N ILE A 10 2.62 -4.62 14.06
CA ILE A 10 4.01 -4.72 14.51
C ILE A 10 4.87 -5.22 13.36
N ASN A 11 6.02 -4.59 13.11
CA ASN A 11 6.97 -5.10 12.11
C ASN A 11 7.71 -6.33 12.65
N ALA A 12 7.99 -7.30 11.78
CA ALA A 12 8.65 -8.55 12.18
C ALA A 12 10.04 -8.35 12.80
N ILE A 13 10.82 -7.34 12.37
CA ILE A 13 12.11 -6.99 12.97
C ILE A 13 11.92 -6.53 14.42
N ASN A 14 10.96 -5.63 14.67
CA ASN A 14 10.68 -5.14 16.03
C ASN A 14 10.16 -6.27 16.94
N LEU A 15 9.31 -7.17 16.42
CA LEU A 15 8.88 -8.35 17.17
C LEU A 15 10.06 -9.27 17.50
N GLY A 16 10.98 -9.47 16.55
CA GLY A 16 12.20 -10.25 16.75
C GLY A 16 13.10 -9.64 17.84
N GLU A 17 13.28 -8.33 17.83
CA GLU A 17 14.04 -7.59 18.84
C GLU A 17 13.45 -7.77 20.25
N ILE A 18 12.13 -7.62 20.39
CA ILE A 18 11.42 -7.83 21.66
C ILE A 18 11.64 -9.27 22.18
N ILE A 19 11.54 -10.27 21.31
CA ILE A 19 11.76 -11.68 21.66
C ILE A 19 13.21 -11.91 22.10
N TYR A 20 14.17 -11.34 21.38
CA TYR A 20 15.60 -11.46 21.67
C TYR A 20 15.96 -10.81 23.01
N SER A 21 15.58 -9.55 23.22
CA SER A 21 15.86 -8.83 24.46
C SER A 21 15.19 -9.49 25.66
N THR A 22 13.92 -9.90 25.52
CA THR A 22 13.20 -10.61 26.59
C THR A 22 13.89 -11.91 26.98
N LYS A 23 14.37 -12.69 26.01
CA LYS A 23 15.13 -13.92 26.31
C LYS A 23 16.42 -13.58 27.06
N GLY A 24 17.14 -12.55 26.62
CA GLY A 24 18.40 -12.13 27.22
C GLY A 24 18.24 -11.68 28.67
N GLU A 25 17.18 -10.93 28.97
CA GLU A 25 16.95 -10.34 30.29
C GLU A 25 16.20 -11.28 31.25
N PHE A 26 15.26 -12.08 30.75
CA PHE A 26 14.31 -12.83 31.58
C PHE A 26 14.22 -14.32 31.27
N GLY A 27 15.00 -14.82 30.31
CA GLY A 27 15.07 -16.23 29.96
C GLY A 27 13.92 -16.73 29.07
N ASP A 28 13.93 -18.04 28.79
CA ASP A 28 13.08 -18.65 27.78
C ASP A 28 11.59 -18.64 28.10
N GLN A 29 11.22 -18.78 29.36
CA GLN A 29 9.81 -18.79 29.76
C GLN A 29 9.15 -17.44 29.45
N LYS A 30 9.84 -16.34 29.76
CA LYS A 30 9.29 -15.00 29.54
C LYS A 30 9.17 -14.65 28.06
N LYS A 31 10.11 -15.11 27.25
CA LYS A 31 10.04 -14.99 25.78
C LYS A 31 8.76 -15.63 25.22
N LEU A 32 8.41 -16.83 25.69
CA LEU A 32 7.20 -17.53 25.25
C LEU A 32 5.93 -16.79 25.67
N GLU A 33 5.90 -16.25 26.90
CA GLU A 33 4.78 -15.42 27.37
C GLU A 33 4.57 -14.19 26.49
N VAL A 34 5.65 -13.48 26.13
CA VAL A 34 5.58 -12.29 25.27
C VAL A 34 5.07 -12.63 23.87
N ARG A 35 5.49 -13.78 23.30
CA ARG A 35 4.95 -14.25 22.02
C ARG A 35 3.44 -14.51 22.10
N ALA A 36 3.00 -15.25 23.13
CA ALA A 36 1.59 -15.53 23.35
C ALA A 36 0.77 -14.25 23.61
N HIS A 37 1.37 -13.24 24.25
CA HIS A 37 0.75 -11.94 24.45
C HIS A 37 0.58 -11.15 23.16
N THR A 38 1.54 -11.22 22.25
CA THR A 38 1.46 -10.57 20.94
C THR A 38 0.30 -11.12 20.12
N GLU A 39 0.12 -12.45 20.14
CA GLU A 39 -1.02 -13.14 19.53
C GLU A 39 -2.35 -12.72 20.18
N ARG A 40 -2.43 -12.75 21.52
CA ARG A 40 -3.62 -12.37 22.28
C ARG A 40 -4.02 -10.91 22.11
N LEU A 41 -3.06 -10.01 21.89
CA LEU A 41 -3.31 -8.58 21.65
C LEU A 41 -3.74 -8.30 20.20
N ASN A 42 -3.80 -9.33 19.34
CA ASN A 42 -4.24 -9.28 17.96
C ASN A 42 -3.45 -8.27 17.11
N PHE A 43 -2.11 -8.33 17.21
CA PHE A 43 -1.24 -7.58 16.31
C PHE A 43 -1.15 -8.27 14.95
N ALA A 44 -1.37 -7.51 13.88
CA ALA A 44 -0.99 -7.92 12.54
C ALA A 44 0.52 -7.75 12.38
N ILE A 45 1.23 -8.87 12.24
CA ILE A 45 2.67 -8.87 11.99
C ILE A 45 2.92 -8.49 10.53
N LEU A 46 3.62 -7.38 10.31
CA LEU A 46 3.95 -6.88 8.99
C LEU A 46 5.22 -7.58 8.46
N PRO A 47 5.21 -8.04 7.20
CA PRO A 47 6.37 -8.64 6.58
C PRO A 47 7.45 -7.59 6.28
N VAL A 48 8.66 -8.07 5.99
CA VAL A 48 9.83 -7.24 5.71
C VAL A 48 10.35 -7.57 4.31
N PRO A 49 9.70 -7.07 3.24
CA PRO A 49 10.20 -7.24 1.88
C PRO A 49 11.45 -6.38 1.64
N ASN A 50 12.20 -6.68 0.59
CA ASN A 50 13.47 -6.01 0.28
C ASN A 50 13.33 -4.50 0.14
N GLU A 51 12.25 -4.03 -0.48
CA GLU A 51 11.97 -2.59 -0.66
C GLU A 51 11.85 -1.88 0.69
N LEU A 52 11.26 -2.54 1.68
CA LEU A 52 11.12 -1.99 3.03
C LEU A 52 12.47 -1.94 3.76
N ILE A 53 13.36 -2.90 3.50
CA ILE A 53 14.74 -2.89 4.03
C ILE A 53 15.51 -1.70 3.46
N PHE A 54 15.46 -1.48 2.14
CA PHE A 54 16.14 -0.35 1.50
C PHE A 54 15.62 0.98 2.05
N GLN A 55 14.30 1.13 2.18
CA GLN A 55 13.70 2.33 2.75
C GLN A 55 14.11 2.56 4.22
N ALA A 56 14.16 1.51 5.02
CA ALA A 56 14.59 1.58 6.42
C ALA A 56 16.08 1.99 6.54
N ALA A 57 16.94 1.54 5.61
CA ALA A 57 18.33 1.97 5.55
C ALA A 57 18.46 3.47 5.26
N GLU A 58 17.70 3.99 4.29
CA GLU A 58 17.67 5.42 3.98
C GLU A 58 17.22 6.25 5.20
N TYR A 59 16.18 5.81 5.91
CA TYR A 59 15.73 6.50 7.13
C TYR A 59 16.76 6.47 8.26
N LYS A 60 17.48 5.36 8.43
CA LYS A 60 18.57 5.28 9.41
C LYS A 60 19.67 6.29 9.07
N ALA A 61 20.05 6.39 7.80
CA ALA A 61 21.06 7.34 7.33
C ALA A 61 20.61 8.80 7.52
N GLN A 62 19.34 9.10 7.25
CA GLN A 62 18.80 10.46 7.31
C GLN A 62 18.55 10.96 8.73
N TYR A 63 17.97 10.13 9.61
CA TYR A 63 17.41 10.58 10.89
C TYR A 63 18.20 10.14 12.13
N SER A 64 19.29 9.39 11.97
CA SER A 64 20.13 8.89 13.08
C SER A 64 19.35 8.13 14.18
N ILE A 65 18.23 7.50 13.84
CA ILE A 65 17.40 6.65 14.73
C ILE A 65 17.97 5.24 14.87
N SER A 66 17.46 4.37 15.73
CA SER A 66 17.91 2.96 15.74
C SER A 66 17.51 2.26 14.43
N TYR A 67 18.20 1.17 14.09
CA TYR A 67 17.84 0.43 12.88
C TYR A 67 16.46 -0.24 13.02
N ALA A 68 16.09 -0.70 14.22
CA ALA A 68 14.75 -1.25 14.46
C ALA A 68 13.66 -0.17 14.33
N ASP A 69 13.92 1.06 14.80
CA ASP A 69 12.97 2.18 14.64
C ASP A 69 12.79 2.58 13.18
N SER A 70 13.83 2.43 12.35
CA SER A 70 13.71 2.74 10.93
C SER A 70 12.79 1.75 10.18
N PHE A 71 12.71 0.49 10.63
CA PHE A 71 11.69 -0.47 10.16
C PHE A 71 10.29 -0.10 10.61
N ALA A 72 10.12 0.37 11.84
CA ALA A 72 8.83 0.84 12.34
C ALA A 72 8.33 2.04 11.51
N LEU A 73 9.20 3.01 11.24
CA LEU A 73 8.91 4.17 10.39
C LEU A 73 8.54 3.77 8.96
N ALA A 74 9.34 2.92 8.31
CA ALA A 74 9.07 2.44 6.96
C ALA A 74 7.74 1.69 6.86
N SER A 75 7.44 0.86 7.86
CA SER A 75 6.17 0.13 7.93
C SER A 75 4.97 1.08 8.09
N ALA A 76 5.10 2.10 8.92
CA ALA A 76 4.05 3.09 9.14
C ALA A 76 3.72 3.85 7.85
N MET A 77 4.75 4.31 7.11
CA MET A 77 4.58 5.01 5.84
C MET A 77 3.86 4.14 4.80
N VAL A 78 4.24 2.87 4.68
CA VAL A 78 3.57 1.93 3.76
C VAL A 78 2.12 1.68 4.16
N GLN A 79 1.82 1.52 5.46
CA GLN A 79 0.44 1.30 5.90
C GLN A 79 -0.44 2.53 5.71
N ASP A 80 0.09 3.74 5.90
CA ASP A 80 -0.66 4.97 5.66
C ASP A 80 -1.09 5.08 4.18
N VAL A 81 -0.16 4.86 3.25
CA VAL A 81 -0.45 4.81 1.81
C VAL A 81 -1.48 3.73 1.48
N ASN A 82 -1.35 2.52 2.04
CA ASN A 82 -2.31 1.43 1.84
C ASN A 82 -3.72 1.80 2.36
N ASN A 83 -3.81 2.50 3.48
CA ASN A 83 -5.08 2.94 4.05
C ASN A 83 -5.73 4.02 3.17
N LEU A 84 -4.96 4.96 2.64
CA LEU A 84 -5.43 5.95 1.67
C LEU A 84 -5.92 5.28 0.38
N GLN A 85 -5.19 4.32 -0.17
CA GLN A 85 -5.61 3.57 -1.36
C GLN A 85 -6.91 2.80 -1.13
N LYS A 86 -7.06 2.13 0.03
CA LYS A 86 -8.32 1.46 0.42
C LYS A 86 -9.47 2.46 0.51
N LEU A 87 -9.25 3.65 1.04
CA LEU A 87 -10.26 4.70 1.11
C LEU A 87 -10.65 5.19 -0.29
N LEU A 88 -9.68 5.45 -1.17
CA LEU A 88 -9.93 5.86 -2.55
C LEU A 88 -10.72 4.81 -3.32
N LEU A 89 -10.42 3.52 -3.14
CA LEU A 89 -11.17 2.44 -3.77
C LEU A 89 -12.62 2.35 -3.25
N LYS A 90 -12.84 2.60 -1.96
CA LYS A 90 -14.19 2.68 -1.36
C LYS A 90 -14.98 3.86 -1.92
N VAL A 91 -14.36 5.03 -2.06
CA VAL A 91 -14.99 6.24 -2.61
C VAL A 91 -15.28 6.09 -4.10
N ARG A 92 -14.43 5.38 -4.86
CA ARG A 92 -14.63 5.12 -6.30
C ARG A 92 -15.76 4.12 -6.61
N LYS A 93 -16.39 3.48 -5.62
CA LYS A 93 -17.64 2.70 -5.81
C LYS A 93 -18.89 3.61 -5.93
N VAL A 94 -18.82 4.67 -6.72
CA VAL A 94 -20.00 5.31 -7.32
C VAL A 94 -20.16 4.67 -8.70
N PRO A 95 -21.35 4.16 -9.09
CA PRO A 95 -21.50 3.46 -10.36
C PRO A 95 -21.06 4.35 -11.50
N SER A 96 -20.31 3.77 -12.44
CA SER A 96 -20.05 4.36 -13.75
C SER A 96 -21.34 4.41 -14.57
N ALA A 97 -22.28 5.26 -14.18
CA ALA A 97 -23.25 5.82 -15.11
C ALA A 97 -22.55 6.99 -15.84
N PHE A 98 -21.43 6.69 -16.50
CA PHE A 98 -20.99 7.55 -17.58
C PHE A 98 -21.94 7.24 -18.74
N PRO A 99 -22.76 8.19 -19.20
CA PRO A 99 -23.52 7.97 -20.42
C PRO A 99 -22.49 7.67 -21.52
N GLN A 100 -22.59 6.47 -22.10
CA GLN A 100 -21.85 6.17 -23.32
C GLN A 100 -22.25 7.26 -24.32
N ARG A 101 -21.28 8.03 -24.83
CA ARG A 101 -21.55 8.97 -25.91
C ARG A 101 -22.25 8.17 -27.02
N PRO A 102 -23.36 8.67 -27.58
CA PRO A 102 -23.96 8.00 -28.72
C PRO A 102 -22.89 7.85 -29.81
N GLU A 103 -22.72 6.62 -30.28
CA GLU A 103 -21.92 6.32 -31.45
C GLU A 103 -22.42 7.22 -32.59
N ILE A 104 -21.53 8.08 -33.08
CA ILE A 104 -21.81 8.88 -34.26
C ILE A 104 -21.83 7.89 -35.42
N GLN A 105 -23.04 7.46 -35.82
CA GLN A 105 -23.23 6.68 -37.03
C GLN A 105 -22.65 7.46 -38.20
N GLY A 106 -21.64 6.87 -38.82
CA GLY A 106 -21.03 7.40 -40.01
C GLY A 106 -22.04 7.47 -41.16
N ASN A 107 -21.77 8.47 -42.00
CA ASN A 107 -22.13 8.56 -43.42
C ASN A 107 -23.45 9.28 -43.74
N GLN A 108 -23.32 10.44 -44.38
CA GLN A 108 -23.71 10.67 -45.79
C GLN A 108 -23.78 12.18 -46.06
N TYR A 109 -22.65 12.79 -46.42
CA TYR A 109 -22.69 13.99 -47.26
C TYR A 109 -22.12 13.63 -48.62
N GLY A 110 -23.04 13.38 -49.55
CA GLY A 110 -22.75 13.18 -50.95
C GLY A 110 -22.14 14.44 -51.55
N VAL A 111 -20.92 14.31 -52.07
CA VAL A 111 -20.32 15.32 -52.93
C VAL A 111 -20.77 15.03 -54.36
N LYS A 112 -21.65 15.90 -54.87
CA LYS A 112 -22.09 15.90 -56.27
C LYS A 112 -20.92 16.20 -57.20
N ARG A 113 -20.85 15.44 -58.30
CA ARG A 113 -19.92 15.63 -59.41
C ARG A 113 -20.35 16.79 -60.31
N HIS A 114 -19.40 17.66 -60.65
CA HIS A 114 -19.25 18.39 -61.91
C HIS A 114 -17.72 18.52 -62.11
N GLY A 115 -17.06 18.18 -63.22
CA GLY A 115 -17.43 18.04 -64.62
C GLY A 115 -16.52 18.97 -65.44
N GLY A 116 -15.51 18.43 -66.13
CA GLY A 116 -14.62 19.13 -67.09
C GLY A 116 -13.18 18.57 -67.04
N GLN A 117 -12.78 17.64 -67.93
CA GLN A 117 -12.08 17.85 -69.23
C GLN A 117 -10.78 18.68 -69.06
N ALA A 118 -9.59 18.32 -69.54
CA ALA A 118 -9.06 17.24 -70.39
C ALA A 118 -7.53 17.10 -70.16
N SER A 119 -6.96 15.96 -70.57
CA SER A 119 -5.52 15.59 -70.60
C SER A 119 -4.69 16.44 -71.61
N PRO A 120 -3.39 16.14 -71.90
CA PRO A 120 -2.21 15.83 -71.08
C PRO A 120 -0.96 16.67 -71.50
N SER A 121 0.15 16.56 -70.78
CA SER A 121 1.54 16.50 -71.31
C SER A 121 2.46 15.95 -70.22
#